data_AF-A0A7X7ZA56-F1
#
_entry.id   AF-A0A7X7ZA56-F1
#
_cell.length_a   1.000
_cell.length_b   1.000
_cell.length_c   1.000
_cell.angle_alpha   90.00
_cell.angle_beta   90.00
_cell.angle_gamma   90.00
#
_symmetry.space_group_name_H-M   'P 1'
#
loop_
_entity.id
_entity.type
_entity.pdbx_description
1 polymer ?
#
loop_
_entity_poly.entity_id
_entity_poly.type
_entity_poly.pdbx_seq_one_letter_code
_entity_poly.pdbx_strand_id
1 'polypeptide(L)' 'SLKTIGHHLDLSKESYEAAFKQLSTGSGNLVSQAQKIKMLGAKAKKSLSDSLLESTEDESTRALTEPE' A
#
# COMPACT_ATOMS: atom_id res chain seq x y z
N SER A 1 -5.54 -31.91 -12.91
CA SER A 1 -6.14 -32.46 -11.68
C SER A 1 -6.54 -31.35 -10.73
N LEU A 2 -7.52 -31.56 -9.84
CA LEU A 2 -7.98 -30.56 -8.86
C LEU A 2 -6.83 -29.98 -8.00
N LYS A 3 -5.80 -30.79 -7.74
CA LYS A 3 -4.58 -30.37 -7.02
C LYS A 3 -3.83 -29.23 -7.71
N THR A 4 -3.81 -29.20 -9.04
CA THR A 4 -3.18 -28.13 -9.83
C THR A 4 -3.96 -26.82 -9.70
N ILE A 5 -5.30 -26.90 -9.67
CA ILE A 5 -6.16 -25.73 -9.48
C ILE A 5 -5.95 -25.13 -8.10
N GLY A 6 -5.88 -25.98 -7.05
CA GLY A 6 -5.54 -25.52 -5.70
C GLY A 6 -4.20 -24.78 -5.66
N HIS A 7 -3.17 -25.33 -6.30
CA HIS A 7 -1.85 -24.69 -6.38
C HIS A 7 -1.87 -23.31 -7.06
N HIS A 8 -2.60 -23.16 -8.17
CA HIS A 8 -2.71 -21.85 -8.83
C HIS A 8 -3.46 -20.82 -7.98
N LEU A 9 -4.45 -21.27 -7.19
CA LEU A 9 -5.17 -20.38 -6.29
C LEU A 9 -4.24 -19.86 -5.18
N ASP A 10 -3.41 -20.73 -4.60
CA ASP A 10 -2.43 -20.35 -3.58
C ASP A 10 -1.41 -19.34 -4.13
N LEU A 11 -0.85 -19.59 -5.33
CA LEU A 11 0.06 -18.63 -5.99
C LEU A 11 -0.61 -17.29 -6.27
N SER A 12 -1.87 -17.31 -6.72
CA SER A 12 -2.62 -16.09 -7.01
C SER A 12 -2.84 -15.27 -5.74
N LYS A 13 -3.15 -15.95 -4.63
CA LYS A 13 -3.31 -15.32 -3.32
C LYS A 13 -2.00 -14.70 -2.84
N GLU A 14 -0.88 -15.43 -2.93
CA GLU A 14 0.43 -14.92 -2.53
C GLU A 14 0.83 -13.69 -3.36
N SER A 15 0.62 -13.75 -4.68
CA SER A 15 0.89 -12.63 -5.59
C SER A 15 0.03 -11.42 -5.25
N TYR A 16 -1.25 -11.63 -4.93
CA TYR A 16 -2.15 -10.57 -4.47
C TYR A 16 -1.65 -9.92 -3.18
N GLU A 17 -1.31 -10.72 -2.16
CA GLU A 17 -0.82 -10.19 -0.88
C GLU A 17 0.49 -9.41 -1.05
N ALA A 18 1.41 -9.91 -1.89
CA ALA A 18 2.66 -9.23 -2.20
C ALA A 18 2.42 -7.88 -2.89
N ALA A 19 1.55 -7.84 -3.91
CA ALA A 19 1.20 -6.61 -4.61
C ALA A 19 0.49 -5.61 -3.68
N PHE A 20 -0.42 -6.10 -2.83
CA PHE A 20 -1.15 -5.26 -1.89
C PHE A 20 -0.22 -4.60 -0.87
N LYS A 21 0.78 -5.34 -0.36
CA LYS A 21 1.82 -4.77 0.50
C LYS A 21 2.63 -3.71 -0.25
N GLN A 22 3.10 -3.99 -1.46
CA GLN A 22 3.92 -3.04 -2.20
C GLN A 22 3.17 -1.76 -2.57
N LEU A 23 1.87 -1.88 -2.87
CA LEU A 23 1.07 -0.75 -3.31
C LEU A 23 0.48 0.05 -2.15
N SER A 24 0.03 -0.63 -1.08
CA SER A 24 -0.86 -0.01 -0.08
C SER A 24 -0.46 -0.17 1.38
N THR A 25 0.05 -1.32 1.85
CA THR A 25 0.19 -1.54 3.32
C THR A 25 1.60 -1.79 3.81
N GLY A 26 2.54 -2.06 2.91
CA GLY A 26 3.93 -2.30 3.25
C GLY A 26 4.65 -1.03 3.69
N SER A 27 5.70 -1.20 4.49
CA SER A 27 6.62 -0.13 4.82
C SER A 27 7.25 0.42 3.53
N GLY A 28 7.08 1.72 3.29
CA GLY A 28 7.53 2.35 2.05
C GLY A 28 6.72 1.94 0.81
N ASN A 29 5.43 1.61 0.96
CA ASN A 29 4.56 1.35 -0.18
C ASN A 29 4.48 2.54 -1.17
N LEU A 30 4.09 2.25 -2.41
CA LEU A 30 4.07 3.21 -3.50
C LEU A 30 3.10 4.38 -3.28
N VAL A 31 1.96 4.14 -2.64
CA VAL A 31 0.98 5.20 -2.30
C VAL A 31 1.63 6.24 -1.38
N SER A 32 2.28 5.81 -0.30
CA SER A 32 2.99 6.71 0.61
C SER A 32 4.15 7.44 -0.07
N GLN A 33 4.90 6.76 -0.96
CA GLN A 33 5.96 7.42 -1.72
C GLN A 33 5.42 8.51 -2.65
N ALA A 34 4.34 8.21 -3.38
CA ALA A 34 3.69 9.17 -4.27
C ALA A 34 3.13 10.37 -3.49
N GLN A 35 2.56 10.14 -2.29
CA GLN A 35 2.10 11.20 -1.40
C GLN A 35 3.26 12.09 -0.93
N LYS A 36 4.40 11.50 -0.53
CA LYS A 36 5.61 12.26 -0.15
C LYS A 36 6.11 13.15 -1.29
N ILE A 37 6.17 12.64 -2.51
CA ILE A 37 6.60 13.40 -3.69
C ILE A 37 5.62 14.55 -3.98
N LYS A 38 4.30 14.31 -3.86
CA LYS A 38 3.29 15.36 -3.99
C LYS A 38 3.45 16.44 -2.92
N MET A 39 3.69 16.05 -1.67
CA MET A 39 3.92 16.97 -0.54
C MET A 39 5.19 17.83 -0.75
N LEU A 40 6.22 17.28 -1.39
CA LEU A 40 7.43 18.01 -1.79
C LEU A 40 7.22 19.00 -2.95
N GLY A 41 5.98 19.18 -3.43
CA GLY A 41 5.63 20.19 -4.43
C GLY A 41 5.62 19.70 -5.87
N ALA A 42 5.71 18.39 -6.10
CA ALA A 42 5.55 17.84 -7.45
C ALA A 42 4.11 18.05 -7.96
N LYS A 43 3.99 18.59 -9.19
CA LYS A 43 2.69 18.81 -9.84
C LYS A 43 2.09 17.48 -10.29
N ALA A 44 1.18 16.92 -9.50
CA ALA A 44 0.39 15.75 -9.88
C ALA A 44 -0.90 16.18 -10.60
N LYS A 45 -1.10 15.74 -11.86
CA LYS A 45 -2.31 16.04 -12.64
C LYS A 45 -3.57 15.33 -12.10
N LYS A 46 -3.38 14.19 -11.41
CA LYS A 46 -4.43 13.43 -10.74
C LYS A 46 -4.00 13.20 -9.29
N SER A 47 -4.90 13.45 -8.34
CA SER A 47 -4.68 13.11 -6.94
C SER A 47 -5.08 11.66 -6.69
N LEU A 48 -4.39 11.01 -5.75
CA LEU A 48 -4.89 9.79 -5.13
C LEU A 48 -6.15 10.13 -4.33
N SER A 49 -7.10 9.19 -4.29
CA SER A 49 -8.36 9.29 -3.54
C SER A 49 -8.11 9.27 -2.03
N ASP A 50 -8.86 10.07 -1.28
CA ASP A 50 -8.68 10.23 0.17
C ASP A 50 -8.83 8.91 0.94
N SER A 51 -9.78 8.04 0.55
CA SER A 51 -9.96 6.72 1.18
C SER A 51 -8.72 5.81 1.07
N LEU A 52 -7.93 5.97 0.00
CA LEU A 52 -6.71 5.18 -0.19
C LEU A 52 -5.56 5.75 0.65
N LEU A 53 -5.54 7.08 0.84
CA LEU A 53 -4.54 7.77 1.65
C LEU A 53 -4.75 7.49 3.14
N GLU A 54 -5.99 7.55 3.62
CA GLU A 54 -6.36 7.28 5.02
C GLU A 54 -5.99 5.84 5.44
N SER A 55 -6.18 4.87 4.54
CA SER A 55 -5.77 3.47 4.75
C SER A 55 -4.25 3.27 4.88
N THR A 56 -3.45 4.22 4.36
CA THR A 56 -1.97 4.23 4.47
C THR A 56 -1.45 5.08 5.62
N GLU A 57 -2.22 6.05 6.10
CA GLU A 57 -1.79 7.04 7.09
C GLU A 57 -1.68 6.45 8.50
N ASP A 58 -2.42 5.38 8.80
CA ASP A 58 -2.37 4.65 10.08
C ASP A 58 -0.96 4.11 10.42
N GLU A 59 -0.09 3.85 9.43
CA GLU A 59 1.27 3.34 9.66
C GLU A 59 2.31 4.48 9.82
N SER A 60 2.18 5.57 9.06
CA SER A 60 3.13 6.70 9.17
C SER A 60 2.86 7.63 10.36
N THR A 61 1.64 7.66 10.89
CA THR A 61 1.27 8.49 12.05
C THR A 61 1.52 7.82 13.40
N ARG A 62 1.49 6.48 13.48
CA ARG A 62 1.88 5.73 14.69
C ARG A 62 3.33 5.95 15.11
N ALA A 63 4.25 6.20 14.17
CA ALA A 63 5.67 6.44 14.48
C ALA A 63 5.99 7.85 15.01
N LEU A 64 5.00 8.78 15.04
CA LEU A 64 5.19 10.17 15.50
C LEU A 64 4.24 10.56 16.67
N THR A 65 3.43 9.62 17.17
CA THR A 65 2.51 9.83 18.29
C THR A 65 2.74 8.82 19.41
N GLU A 66 3.92 8.87 20.01
CA GLU A 66 4.10 8.49 21.43
C GLU A 66 4.81 9.64 22.16
N PRO A 67 4.07 10.42 22.96
CA PRO A 67 4.51 10.78 24.29
C PRO A 67 3.75 9.92 25.32
N GLU A 68 4.52 9.42 26.29
CA GLU A 68 4.16 8.66 27.51
C GLU A 68 3.98 7.14 27.37
#